data_AF-A0A430PY80-F1
#
_entry.id   AF-A0A430PY80-F1
#
_cell.length_a   1.000
_cell.length_b   1.000
_cell.length_c   1.000
_cell.angle_alpha   90.00
_cell.angle_beta   90.00
_cell.angle_gamma   90.00
#
_symmetry.space_group_name_H-M   'P 1'
#
loop_
_entity.id
_entity.type
_entity.pdbx_description
1 polymer ?
#
loop_
_entity_poly.entity_id
_entity_poly.type
_entity_poly.pdbx_seq_one_letter_code
_entity_poly.pdbx_strand_id
1 'polypeptide(L)'
;TKLSATAVQEEFTCELGYDPGIRVTYMPKHKYKKTGTFLGNKTMSIVFKQVISVENSYPRSMKLLVIDQLPVSTEDKLKIHLIEPSIKNPEKYDPTKPIRISKTKSIEWDIELAPCKLITIQ
;
A
#
# COMPACT_ATOMS: atom_id res chain seq x y z
N THR A 1 -7.19 6.81 25.15
CA THR A 1 -5.73 6.70 24.97
C THR A 1 -5.03 7.62 25.95
N LYS A 2 -4.09 7.12 26.77
CA LYS A 2 -3.30 7.96 27.67
C LYS A 2 -1.95 8.20 27.00
N LEU A 3 -1.65 9.46 26.68
CA LEU A 3 -0.36 9.85 26.13
C LEU A 3 0.67 9.85 27.27
N SER A 4 1.83 9.24 27.02
CA SER A 4 2.96 9.29 27.94
C SER A 4 3.51 10.72 28.01
N ALA A 5 4.04 11.11 29.17
CA ALA A 5 4.78 12.36 29.26
C ALA A 5 6.06 12.25 28.41
N THR A 6 6.35 13.31 27.65
CA THR A 6 7.48 13.42 26.72
C THR A 6 8.28 14.66 27.10
N ALA A 7 9.60 14.65 26.91
CA ALA A 7 10.44 15.80 27.21
C ALA A 7 10.12 17.00 26.29
N VAL A 8 10.48 18.20 26.74
CA VAL A 8 10.35 19.40 25.90
C VAL A 8 11.21 19.24 24.64
N GLN A 9 10.61 19.44 23.46
CA GLN A 9 11.21 19.27 22.11
C GLN A 9 11.46 17.81 21.66
N GLU A 10 11.01 16.82 22.42
CA GLU A 10 11.07 15.43 21.95
C GLU A 10 9.85 15.11 21.07
N GLU A 11 10.11 14.45 19.93
CA GLU A 11 9.07 13.88 19.09
C GLU A 11 8.65 12.52 19.65
N PHE A 12 7.34 12.27 19.70
CA PHE A 12 6.82 10.98 20.12
C PHE A 12 5.79 10.47 19.11
N THR A 13 5.70 9.15 19.01
CA THR A 13 4.68 8.45 18.23
C THR A 13 3.65 7.87 19.17
N CYS A 14 2.37 8.01 18.83
CA CYS A 14 1.29 7.38 19.57
C CYS A 14 0.25 6.78 18.63
N GLU A 15 -0.22 5.58 18.97
CA GLU A 15 -1.30 4.93 18.25
C GLU A 15 -2.64 5.45 18.80
N LEU A 16 -3.32 6.26 17.99
CA LEU A 16 -4.62 6.83 18.35
C LEU A 16 -5.80 5.94 17.94
N GLY A 17 -5.54 4.88 17.17
CA GLY A 17 -6.54 3.95 16.68
C GLY A 17 -7.27 4.47 15.44
N TYR A 18 -8.55 4.16 15.36
CA TYR A 18 -9.41 4.48 14.22
C TYR A 18 -9.70 5.98 14.12
N ASP A 19 -9.47 6.56 12.93
CA ASP A 19 -9.85 7.92 12.59
C ASP A 19 -11.22 7.90 11.87
N PRO A 20 -12.29 8.48 12.45
CA PRO A 20 -13.62 8.46 11.85
C PRO A 20 -13.76 9.29 10.57
N GLY A 21 -12.84 10.22 10.31
CA GLY A 21 -12.86 11.04 9.09
C GLY A 21 -12.06 10.46 7.93
N ILE A 22 -11.29 9.39 8.16
CA ILE A 22 -10.58 8.67 7.10
C ILE A 22 -11.24 7.31 6.87
N ARG A 23 -11.83 7.13 5.68
CA ARG A 23 -12.45 5.86 5.29
C ARG A 23 -11.59 5.14 4.26
N VAL A 24 -11.18 3.93 4.59
CA VAL A 24 -10.48 3.01 3.69
C VAL A 24 -11.45 1.88 3.32
N THR A 25 -11.62 1.62 2.03
CA THR A 25 -12.50 0.55 1.54
C THR A 25 -11.76 -0.34 0.56
N TYR A 26 -11.69 -1.63 0.87
CA TYR A 26 -11.19 -2.67 -0.03
C TYR A 26 -12.31 -3.10 -0.97
N MET A 27 -12.18 -2.76 -2.24
CA MET A 27 -13.14 -3.17 -3.27
C MET A 27 -13.04 -4.68 -3.54
N PRO A 28 -14.05 -5.32 -4.15
CA PRO A 28 -13.99 -6.73 -4.48
C PRO A 28 -12.72 -7.11 -5.27
N LYS A 29 -12.00 -8.11 -4.76
CA LYS A 29 -10.76 -8.61 -5.35
C LYS A 29 -11.04 -9.34 -6.66
N HIS A 30 -10.35 -8.96 -7.72
CA HIS A 30 -10.44 -9.62 -9.01
C HIS A 30 -9.31 -10.64 -9.16
N LYS A 31 -9.61 -11.81 -9.71
CA LYS A 31 -8.66 -12.89 -9.94
C LYS A 31 -8.83 -13.41 -11.37
N TYR A 32 -7.74 -13.49 -12.13
CA TYR A 32 -7.77 -14.06 -13.48
C TYR A 32 -6.51 -14.88 -13.78
N LYS A 33 -6.65 -15.88 -14.63
CA LYS A 33 -5.55 -16.72 -15.10
C LYS A 33 -4.97 -16.09 -16.37
N LYS A 34 -3.65 -15.96 -16.42
CA LYS A 34 -2.90 -15.54 -17.60
C LYS A 34 -1.97 -16.66 -18.01
N THR A 35 -2.08 -17.11 -19.26
CA THR A 35 -1.16 -18.08 -19.85
C THR A 35 -0.31 -17.33 -20.86
N GLY A 36 1.00 -17.55 -20.84
CA GLY A 36 1.93 -16.93 -21.78
C GLY A 36 3.08 -17.87 -22.10
N THR A 37 3.81 -17.54 -23.15
CA THR A 37 5.02 -18.27 -23.54
C THR A 37 6.22 -17.40 -23.24
N PHE A 38 7.13 -17.87 -22.38
CA PHE A 38 8.39 -17.19 -22.07
C PHE A 38 9.55 -18.13 -22.41
N LEU A 39 10.43 -17.72 -23.32
CA LEU A 39 11.53 -18.55 -23.88
C LEU A 39 11.08 -19.96 -24.29
N GLY A 40 9.95 -20.08 -25.00
CA GLY A 40 9.43 -21.36 -25.50
C GLY A 40 8.72 -22.26 -24.48
N ASN A 41 8.79 -21.93 -23.18
CA ASN A 41 8.06 -22.65 -22.13
C ASN A 41 6.69 -22.01 -21.84
N LYS A 42 5.67 -22.84 -21.65
CA LYS A 42 4.33 -22.40 -21.27
C LYS A 42 4.33 -22.01 -19.79
N THR A 43 4.14 -20.73 -19.53
CA THR A 43 4.00 -20.15 -18.19
C THR A 43 2.55 -19.89 -17.88
N MET A 44 2.12 -20.24 -16.67
CA MET A 44 0.81 -19.88 -16.12
C MET A 44 1.01 -18.97 -14.92
N SER A 45 0.28 -17.87 -14.89
CA SER A 45 0.25 -16.93 -13.77
C SER A 45 -1.18 -16.70 -13.32
N ILE A 46 -1.37 -16.50 -12.02
CA ILE A 46 -2.62 -16.03 -11.45
C ILE A 46 -2.42 -14.57 -11.10
N VAL A 47 -3.21 -13.69 -11.71
CA VAL A 47 -3.16 -12.27 -11.43
C VAL A 47 -4.28 -11.92 -10.46
N PHE A 48 -3.91 -11.17 -9.44
CA PHE A 48 -4.83 -10.58 -8.48
C PHE A 48 -4.82 -9.08 -8.66
N LYS A 49 -6.01 -8.48 -8.66
CA LYS A 49 -6.18 -7.02 -8.64
C LYS A 49 -7.02 -6.64 -7.44
N GLN A 50 -6.46 -5.78 -6.60
CA GLN A 50 -7.11 -5.20 -5.44
C GLN A 50 -7.19 -3.69 -5.67
N VAL A 51 -8.38 -3.11 -5.56
CA VAL A 51 -8.54 -1.66 -5.58
C VAL A 51 -8.90 -1.24 -4.17
N ILE A 52 -8.24 -0.21 -3.66
CA ILE A 52 -8.47 0.35 -2.33
C ILE A 52 -8.89 1.80 -2.54
N SER A 53 -10.05 2.20 -2.02
CA SER A 53 -10.44 3.60 -1.98
C SER A 53 -10.12 4.21 -0.62
N VAL A 54 -9.54 5.41 -0.64
CA VAL A 54 -9.22 6.18 0.56
C VAL A 54 -9.94 7.52 0.46
N GLU A 55 -10.70 7.85 1.50
CA GLU A 55 -11.54 9.03 1.54
C GLU A 55 -11.28 9.85 2.79
N ASN A 56 -11.19 11.16 2.59
CA ASN A 56 -11.11 12.15 3.65
C ASN A 56 -12.46 12.88 3.72
N SER A 57 -13.18 12.76 4.84
CA SER A 57 -14.44 13.47 5.08
C SER A 57 -14.25 14.82 5.79
N TYR A 58 -13.02 15.15 6.20
CA TYR A 58 -12.73 16.43 6.83
C TYR A 58 -12.70 17.57 5.80
N PRO A 59 -13.07 18.80 6.22
CA PRO A 59 -12.98 20.00 5.39
C PRO A 59 -11.55 20.56 5.28
N ARG A 60 -10.52 19.74 5.54
CA ARG A 60 -9.09 20.10 5.49
C ARG A 60 -8.29 19.02 4.79
N SER A 61 -7.17 19.38 4.17
CA SER A 61 -6.24 18.41 3.58
C SER A 61 -5.61 17.54 4.66
N MET A 62 -5.28 16.29 4.30
CA MET A 62 -4.60 15.35 5.17
C MET A 62 -3.46 14.64 4.44
N LYS A 63 -2.31 14.55 5.12
CA LYS A 63 -1.20 13.70 4.68
C LYS A 63 -1.38 12.33 5.31
N LEU A 64 -1.38 11.29 4.48
CA LEU A 64 -1.60 9.92 4.90
C LEU A 64 -0.48 9.05 4.33
N LEU A 65 -0.03 8.09 5.14
CA LEU A 65 0.77 6.96 4.69
C LEU A 65 -0.15 5.75 4.65
N VAL A 66 -0.45 5.24 3.45
CA VAL A 66 -1.22 4.01 3.27
C VAL A 66 -0.25 2.86 3.12
N ILE A 67 -0.48 1.76 3.83
CA ILE A 67 0.40 0.58 3.84
C ILE A 67 -0.44 -0.64 3.51
N ASP A 68 -0.07 -1.38 2.46
CA ASP A 68 -0.72 -2.64 2.08
C ASP A 68 0.31 -3.75 1.89
N GLN A 69 0.01 -4.96 2.33
CA GLN A 69 0.96 -6.07 2.28
C GLN A 69 0.98 -6.70 0.89
N LEU A 70 2.16 -6.81 0.26
CA LEU A 70 2.31 -7.63 -0.93
C LEU A 70 2.29 -9.12 -0.54
N PRO A 71 1.51 -9.99 -1.22
CA PRO A 71 1.54 -11.42 -0.95
C PRO A 71 2.96 -11.97 -1.03
N VAL A 72 3.33 -12.79 -0.06
CA VAL A 72 4.59 -13.54 -0.05
C VAL A 72 4.30 -15.02 -0.24
N SER A 73 5.14 -15.72 -0.99
CA SER A 73 5.06 -17.17 -1.11
C SER A 73 6.11 -17.84 -0.23
N THR A 74 5.74 -18.95 0.40
CA THR A 74 6.65 -19.82 1.13
C THR A 74 7.28 -20.90 0.24
N GLU A 75 6.89 -20.97 -1.04
CA GLU A 75 7.41 -21.95 -2.00
C GLU A 75 8.35 -21.29 -3.01
N ASP A 76 9.58 -21.79 -3.11
CA ASP A 76 10.61 -21.23 -4.01
C ASP A 76 10.24 -21.27 -5.50
N LYS A 77 9.33 -22.19 -5.88
CA LYS A 77 8.88 -22.36 -7.27
C LYS A 77 7.86 -21.29 -7.69
N LEU A 78 7.24 -20.59 -6.74
CA LEU A 78 6.20 -19.61 -7.01
C LEU A 78 6.76 -18.19 -6.82
N LYS A 79 7.01 -17.52 -7.93
CA LYS A 79 7.47 -16.13 -7.92
C LYS A 79 6.28 -15.17 -7.88
N ILE A 80 6.27 -14.29 -6.88
CA ILE A 80 5.34 -13.16 -6.81
C ILE A 80 5.94 -11.97 -7.53
N HIS A 81 5.16 -11.37 -8.41
CA HIS A 81 5.51 -10.15 -9.13
C HIS A 81 4.47 -9.07 -8.86
N LEU A 82 4.93 -7.91 -8.38
CA LEU A 82 4.13 -6.69 -8.34
C LEU A 82 3.92 -6.22 -9.79
N ILE A 83 2.66 -5.98 -10.18
CA ILE A 83 2.31 -5.46 -11.51
C ILE A 83 2.01 -3.96 -11.41
N GLU A 84 1.10 -3.60 -10.51
CA GLU A 84 0.79 -2.24 -10.12
C GLU A 84 0.89 -2.12 -8.59
N PRO A 85 1.33 -0.97 -8.06
CA PRO A 85 1.83 0.19 -8.80
C PRO A 85 3.22 -0.08 -9.39
N SER A 86 3.53 0.54 -10.54
CA SER A 86 4.87 0.44 -11.14
C SER A 86 5.93 1.17 -10.32
N ILE A 87 6.78 0.41 -9.62
CA ILE A 87 7.87 0.94 -8.79
C ILE A 87 9.21 0.62 -9.47
N LYS A 88 10.03 1.65 -9.71
CA LYS A 88 11.40 1.46 -10.22
C LYS A 88 12.30 0.96 -9.11
N ASN A 89 13.04 -0.12 -9.37
CA ASN A 89 13.96 -0.77 -8.42
C ASN A 89 13.29 -1.14 -7.09
N PRO A 90 12.25 -2.01 -7.10
CA PRO A 90 11.42 -2.35 -5.94
C PRO A 90 12.21 -2.98 -4.77
N GLU A 91 13.40 -3.50 -5.03
CA GLU A 91 14.35 -4.01 -4.04
C GLU A 91 15.05 -2.91 -3.22
N LYS A 92 15.10 -1.68 -3.72
CA LYS A 92 15.76 -0.56 -3.06
C LYS A 92 14.72 0.33 -2.37
N TYR A 93 14.69 0.26 -1.04
CA TYR A 93 13.90 1.20 -0.25
C TYR A 93 14.43 2.63 -0.42
N ASP A 94 13.54 3.54 -0.81
CA ASP A 94 13.82 4.98 -0.96
C ASP A 94 12.68 5.79 -0.31
N PRO A 95 12.89 6.36 0.90
CA PRO A 95 11.85 7.09 1.62
C PRO A 95 11.47 8.41 0.96
N THR A 96 12.21 8.87 -0.05
CA THR A 96 11.89 10.09 -0.79
C THR A 96 10.84 9.88 -1.87
N LYS A 97 10.57 8.63 -2.25
CA LYS A 97 9.60 8.28 -3.28
C LYS A 97 8.21 8.15 -2.68
N PRO A 98 7.17 8.77 -3.26
CA PRO A 98 5.81 8.72 -2.71
C PRO A 98 5.18 7.33 -2.78
N ILE A 99 5.68 6.45 -3.66
CA ILE A 99 5.27 5.05 -3.74
C ILE A 99 6.54 4.20 -3.67
N ARG A 100 6.57 3.26 -2.72
CA ARG A 100 7.77 2.46 -2.42
C ARG A 100 7.41 1.12 -1.80
N ILE A 101 8.35 0.18 -1.83
CA ILE A 101 8.23 -1.09 -1.10
C ILE A 101 9.11 -1.00 0.15
N SER A 102 8.50 -1.24 1.31
CA SER A 102 9.17 -1.28 2.60
C SER A 102 10.13 -2.48 2.70
N LYS A 103 11.01 -2.45 3.71
CA LYS A 103 11.89 -3.60 4.02
C LYS A 103 11.11 -4.88 4.33
N THR A 104 9.87 -4.75 4.82
CA THR A 104 8.96 -5.85 5.17
C THR A 104 8.07 -6.30 4.00
N LYS A 105 8.35 -5.84 2.77
CA LYS A 105 7.59 -6.16 1.55
C LYS A 105 6.14 -5.67 1.58
N SER A 106 5.87 -4.57 2.27
CA SER A 106 4.62 -3.82 2.14
C SER A 106 4.79 -2.71 1.11
N ILE A 107 3.73 -2.39 0.38
CA ILE A 107 3.67 -1.22 -0.49
C ILE A 107 3.22 -0.05 0.38
N GLU A 108 3.94 1.06 0.27
CA GLU A 108 3.69 2.31 0.98
C GLU A 108 3.32 3.39 -0.03
N TRP A 109 2.24 4.13 0.24
CA TRP A 109 1.83 5.31 -0.52
C TRP A 109 1.77 6.52 0.42
N ASP A 110 2.66 7.49 0.22
CA ASP A 110 2.51 8.84 0.75
C ASP A 110 1.53 9.62 -0.12
N ILE A 111 0.35 9.91 0.43
CA ILE A 111 -0.70 10.65 -0.28
C ILE A 111 -1.04 11.93 0.49
N GLU A 112 -1.28 13.01 -0.26
CA GLU A 112 -1.94 14.19 0.26
C GLU A 112 -3.37 14.22 -0.27
N LEU A 113 -4.33 14.00 0.64
CA LEU A 113 -5.73 13.88 0.32
C LEU A 113 -6.44 15.19 0.61
N ALA A 114 -6.96 15.81 -0.45
CA ALA A 114 -7.70 17.07 -0.36
C ALA A 114 -8.98 16.94 0.51
N PRO A 115 -9.57 18.06 0.95
CA PRO A 115 -10.83 18.06 1.69
C PRO A 115 -11.95 17.33 0.94
N CYS A 116 -12.77 16.56 1.67
CA CYS A 116 -13.95 15.87 1.12
C CYS A 116 -13.65 15.03 -0.13
N LYS A 117 -12.44 14.49 -0.25
CA LYS A 117 -11.95 13.82 -1.46
C LYS A 117 -11.79 12.32 -1.25
N LEU A 118 -12.19 11.56 -2.26
CA LEU A 118 -11.91 10.14 -2.42
C LEU A 118 -10.90 9.93 -3.54
N ILE A 119 -9.92 9.06 -3.31
CA ILE A 119 -8.98 8.55 -4.32
C ILE A 119 -9.00 7.02 -4.32
N THR A 120 -8.47 6.42 -5.38
CA THR A 120 -8.28 4.98 -5.50
C THR A 120 -6.81 4.65 -5.77
N ILE A 121 -6.33 3.59 -5.14
CA ILE A 121 -5.01 2.99 -5.36
C ILE A 121 -5.19 1.51 -5.70
N GLN A 122 -4.20 0.93 -6.39
CA GLN A 122 -4.16 -0.48 -6.78
C GLN A 122 -2.73 -0.96 -6.97
#